data_AF-A0A5E6Z600-F1
#
_entry.id   AF-A0A5E6Z600-F1
#
_cell.length_a   1.000
_cell.length_b   1.000
_cell.length_c   1.000
_cell.angle_alpha   90.00
_cell.angle_beta   90.00
_cell.angle_gamma   90.00
#
_symmetry.space_group_name_H-M   'P 1'
#
loop_
_entity.id
_entity.type
_entity.pdbx_description
1 polymer ?
#
loop_
_entity_poly.entity_id
_entity_poly.type
_entity_poly.pdbx_seq_one_letter_code
_entity_poly.pdbx_strand_id
1 'polypeptide(L)'
;MRTGLVLAAEGGFLSRLLLPFKLALGGPIGNGRQWMPWIHINDQIALIDFLVHENAASGPYNACAPHPVRNGEFAQVLGRVLHRPAFMPMPAFVLRVLLGEMAGLLLGGQRAQPAKLLAAGFTFQFTDLRAALEDVAARP
;
A
#
# COMPACT_ATOMS: atom_id res chain seq x y z
N MET A 1 -11.28 -11.72 4.61
CA MET A 1 -10.12 -10.81 4.81
C MET A 1 -10.49 -9.38 4.45
N ARG A 2 -9.81 -8.39 5.04
CA ARG A 2 -9.94 -6.97 4.74
C ARG A 2 -8.60 -6.49 4.19
N THR A 3 -8.52 -6.23 2.89
CA THR A 3 -7.25 -5.99 2.20
C THR A 3 -6.88 -4.52 2.22
N GLY A 4 -5.64 -4.22 2.59
CA GLY A 4 -5.05 -2.90 2.45
C GLY A 4 -4.67 -2.59 1.00
N LEU A 5 -3.84 -1.58 0.83
CA LEU A 5 -3.26 -1.19 -0.45
C LEU A 5 -2.15 -2.18 -0.84
N VAL A 6 -2.45 -3.05 -1.80
CA VAL A 6 -1.49 -4.07 -2.26
C VAL A 6 -0.43 -3.42 -3.15
N LEU A 7 0.83 -3.51 -2.73
CA LEU A 7 2.00 -3.08 -3.49
C LEU A 7 2.41 -4.22 -4.42
N ALA A 8 2.26 -4.01 -5.73
CA ALA A 8 2.59 -4.96 -6.77
C ALA A 8 3.24 -4.23 -7.95
N ALA A 9 4.15 -4.91 -8.66
CA ALA A 9 4.89 -4.34 -9.79
C ALA A 9 3.95 -4.09 -10.97
N GLU A 10 3.07 -5.05 -11.22
CA GLU A 10 2.07 -5.01 -12.26
C GLU A 10 0.66 -4.82 -11.70
N GLY A 11 -0.13 -4.01 -12.39
CA GLY A 11 -1.53 -3.77 -12.03
C GLY A 11 -1.74 -3.00 -10.73
N GLY A 12 -2.95 -3.06 -10.20
CA GLY A 12 -3.33 -2.37 -8.97
C GLY A 12 -3.22 -0.84 -9.03
N PHE A 13 -3.19 -0.21 -7.85
CA PHE A 13 -3.13 1.24 -7.74
C PHE A 13 -1.72 1.79 -7.97
N LEU A 14 -0.68 1.03 -7.59
CA LEU A 14 0.71 1.48 -7.64
C LEU A 14 1.15 1.74 -9.07
N SER A 15 0.91 0.81 -10.01
CA SER A 15 1.22 0.98 -11.44
C SER A 15 0.63 2.27 -12.03
N ARG A 16 -0.60 2.64 -11.62
CA ARG A 16 -1.27 3.88 -12.06
C ARG A 16 -0.65 5.15 -11.46
N LEU A 17 0.02 5.04 -10.31
CA LEU A 17 0.78 6.13 -9.70
C LEU A 17 2.22 6.22 -10.23
N LEU A 18 2.80 5.13 -10.75
CA LEU A 18 4.19 5.12 -11.20
C LEU A 18 4.45 6.16 -12.29
N LEU A 19 3.57 6.29 -13.30
CA LEU A 19 3.81 7.22 -14.41
C LEU A 19 3.87 8.69 -13.96
N PRO A 20 2.88 9.24 -13.22
CA PRO A 20 2.97 10.58 -12.65
C PRO A 20 4.24 10.80 -11.80
N PHE A 21 4.63 9.82 -10.98
CA PHE A 21 5.83 9.92 -10.15
C PHE A 21 7.13 9.89 -10.98
N LYS A 22 7.22 9.03 -12.01
CA LYS A 22 8.36 8.97 -12.94
C LYS A 22 8.57 10.29 -13.69
N LEU A 23 7.47 11.00 -13.98
CA LEU A 23 7.44 12.33 -14.60
C LEU A 23 7.65 13.48 -13.61
N ALA A 24 7.98 13.21 -12.34
CA ALA A 24 8.15 14.24 -11.29
C ALA A 24 6.87 15.07 -11.00
N LEU A 25 5.69 14.53 -11.35
CA LEU A 25 4.36 15.11 -11.07
C LEU A 25 3.69 14.43 -9.87
N GLY A 26 4.44 13.61 -9.12
CA GLY A 26 3.96 12.88 -7.96
C GLY A 26 4.00 13.70 -6.67
N GLY A 27 3.25 13.25 -5.68
CA GLY A 27 3.27 13.81 -4.34
C GLY A 27 2.06 13.38 -3.49
N PRO A 28 1.84 14.04 -2.34
CA PRO A 28 0.75 13.69 -1.44
C PRO A 28 -0.61 13.94 -2.09
N ILE A 29 -1.59 13.10 -1.77
CA ILE A 29 -2.99 13.28 -2.14
C ILE A 29 -3.64 14.18 -1.08
N GLY A 30 -4.24 15.30 -1.51
CA GLY A 30 -4.90 16.24 -0.61
C GLY A 30 -3.93 16.80 0.45
N ASN A 31 -4.27 16.66 1.73
CA ASN A 31 -3.40 17.10 2.84
C ASN A 31 -2.34 16.07 3.26
N GLY A 32 -2.33 14.87 2.65
CA GLY A 32 -1.35 13.81 2.91
C GLY A 32 -1.44 13.14 4.30
N ARG A 33 -2.44 13.49 5.12
CA ARG A 33 -2.55 12.98 6.51
C ARG A 33 -3.27 11.65 6.61
N GLN A 34 -3.99 11.23 5.58
CA GLN A 34 -4.74 9.99 5.55
C GLN A 34 -3.82 8.79 5.71
N TRP A 35 -4.29 7.79 6.43
CA TRP A 35 -3.54 6.56 6.67
C TRP A 35 -3.61 5.63 5.46
N MET A 36 -2.48 5.06 5.09
CA MET A 36 -2.35 4.09 4.01
C MET A 36 -1.91 2.76 4.60
N PRO A 37 -2.86 1.90 5.04
CA PRO A 37 -2.53 0.51 5.34
C PRO A 37 -2.17 -0.15 4.01
N TRP A 38 -0.95 -0.65 3.91
CA TRP A 38 -0.38 -1.26 2.71
C TRP A 38 0.02 -2.70 2.99
N ILE A 39 0.20 -3.52 1.96
CA ILE A 39 0.77 -4.87 2.07
C ILE A 39 1.57 -5.18 0.82
N HIS A 40 2.72 -5.83 0.95
CA HIS A 40 3.46 -6.33 -0.21
C HIS A 40 2.71 -7.50 -0.87
N ILE A 41 2.76 -7.63 -2.19
CA ILE A 41 2.03 -8.70 -2.91
C ILE A 41 2.44 -10.10 -2.43
N ASN A 42 3.72 -10.34 -2.13
CA ASN A 42 4.17 -11.64 -1.62
C ASN A 42 3.59 -11.93 -0.22
N ASP A 43 3.52 -10.93 0.66
CA ASP A 43 2.89 -11.08 1.98
C ASP A 43 1.39 -11.29 1.86
N GLN A 44 0.73 -10.64 0.90
CA GLN A 44 -0.69 -10.87 0.62
C GLN A 44 -0.95 -12.33 0.21
N ILE A 45 -0.10 -12.90 -0.66
CA ILE A 45 -0.20 -14.29 -1.11
C ILE A 45 0.09 -15.25 0.05
N ALA A 46 1.20 -15.03 0.77
CA ALA A 46 1.60 -15.86 1.91
C ALA A 46 0.55 -15.83 3.04
N LEU A 47 -0.08 -14.68 3.27
CA LEU A 47 -1.17 -14.54 4.24
C LEU A 47 -2.40 -15.36 3.84
N ILE A 48 -2.79 -15.33 2.56
CA ILE A 48 -3.90 -16.15 2.07
C ILE A 48 -3.59 -17.62 2.29
N ASP A 49 -2.40 -18.06 1.89
CA ASP A 49 -1.94 -19.44 2.07
C ASP A 49 -1.93 -19.85 3.56
N PHE A 50 -1.39 -18.99 4.42
CA PHE A 50 -1.41 -19.19 5.87
C PHE A 50 -2.83 -19.37 6.41
N LEU A 51 -3.78 -18.50 6.04
CA LEU A 51 -5.15 -18.58 6.54
C LEU A 51 -5.93 -19.78 6.00
N VAL A 52 -5.59 -20.29 4.82
CA VAL A 52 -6.19 -21.51 4.27
C VAL A 52 -5.79 -22.74 5.09
N HIS A 53 -4.58 -22.74 5.65
CA HIS A 53 -4.07 -23.84 6.48
C HIS A 53 -4.34 -23.67 7.99
N GLU A 54 -4.82 -22.50 8.41
CA GLU A 54 -5.12 -22.20 9.81
C GLU A 54 -6.56 -22.60 10.17
N ASN A 55 -6.75 -23.81 10.69
CA ASN A 55 -8.07 -24.35 11.04
C ASN A 55 -8.84 -23.51 12.07
N ALA A 56 -8.15 -22.76 12.93
CA ALA A 56 -8.78 -21.88 13.92
C ALA A 56 -9.12 -20.48 13.35
N ALA A 57 -8.76 -20.19 12.09
CA ALA A 57 -9.01 -18.90 11.48
C ALA A 57 -10.52 -18.65 11.31
N SER A 58 -11.01 -17.61 11.97
CA SER A 58 -12.42 -17.23 11.93
C SER A 58 -12.57 -15.70 11.92
N GLY A 59 -13.65 -15.18 11.36
CA GLY A 59 -13.91 -13.73 11.36
C GLY A 59 -12.91 -12.89 10.54
N PRO A 60 -12.84 -11.56 10.79
CA PRO A 60 -12.08 -10.65 9.93
C PRO A 60 -10.58 -10.63 10.27
N TYR A 61 -9.75 -10.78 9.25
CA TYR A 61 -8.30 -10.53 9.28
C TYR A 61 -7.96 -9.33 8.39
N ASN A 62 -7.18 -8.38 8.91
CA ASN A 62 -6.65 -7.27 8.14
C ASN A 62 -5.37 -7.72 7.43
N ALA A 63 -5.37 -7.65 6.09
CA ALA A 63 -4.20 -7.90 5.28
C ALA A 63 -3.49 -6.58 4.99
N CYS A 64 -2.70 -6.16 5.98
CA CYS A 64 -1.82 -5.01 5.93
C CYS A 64 -0.54 -5.29 6.71
N ALA A 65 0.57 -4.69 6.30
CA ALA A 65 1.83 -4.70 7.04
C ALA A 65 1.64 -4.07 8.44
N PRO A 66 2.49 -4.43 9.42
CA PRO A 66 2.34 -3.98 10.82
C PRO A 66 2.42 -2.45 10.99
N HIS A 67 3.10 -1.76 10.08
CA HIS A 67 3.39 -0.33 10.16
C HIS A 67 2.68 0.44 9.04
N PRO A 68 1.40 0.81 9.21
CA PRO A 68 0.73 1.70 8.26
C PRO A 68 1.39 3.07 8.27
N VAL A 69 1.50 3.69 7.10
CA VAL A 69 2.12 5.01 6.93
C VAL A 69 1.08 6.07 6.61
N ARG A 70 1.46 7.35 6.70
CA ARG A 70 0.63 8.43 6.14
C ARG A 70 0.86 8.54 4.64
N ASN A 71 -0.12 9.09 3.92
CA ASN A 71 0.01 9.30 2.48
C ASN A 71 1.19 10.22 2.10
N GLY A 72 1.46 11.27 2.87
CA GLY A 72 2.64 12.11 2.64
C GLY A 72 3.94 11.34 2.77
N GLU A 73 4.04 10.45 3.75
CA GLU A 73 5.19 9.56 3.92
C GLU A 73 5.30 8.56 2.76
N PHE A 74 4.19 7.93 2.36
CA PHE A 74 4.15 7.05 1.20
C PHE A 74 4.66 7.75 -0.07
N ALA A 75 4.16 8.96 -0.35
CA ALA A 75 4.58 9.73 -1.52
C ALA A 75 6.09 10.06 -1.46
N GLN A 76 6.60 10.48 -0.30
CA GLN A 76 8.02 10.76 -0.12
C GLN A 76 8.89 9.52 -0.33
N VAL A 77 8.50 8.36 0.22
CA VAL A 77 9.25 7.12 0.04
C VAL A 77 9.23 6.68 -1.41
N LEU A 78 8.06 6.69 -2.07
CA LEU A 78 7.94 6.33 -3.49
C LEU A 78 8.80 7.25 -4.39
N GLY A 79 8.80 8.56 -4.14
CA GLY A 79 9.67 9.50 -4.87
C GLY A 79 11.16 9.17 -4.71
N ARG A 80 11.59 8.82 -3.48
CA ARG A 80 12.99 8.42 -3.21
C ARG A 80 13.36 7.14 -3.96
N VAL A 81 12.50 6.12 -3.94
CA VAL A 81 12.71 4.85 -4.65
C VAL A 81 12.82 5.08 -6.16
N LEU A 82 12.01 5.99 -6.71
CA LEU A 82 12.03 6.30 -8.14
C LEU A 82 13.09 7.35 -8.53
N HIS A 83 13.86 7.86 -7.58
CA HIS A 83 14.80 8.98 -7.79
C HIS A 83 14.14 10.20 -8.45
N ARG A 84 12.95 10.58 -7.97
CA ARG A 84 12.16 11.71 -8.45
C ARG A 84 11.60 12.54 -7.28
N PRO A 85 11.45 13.86 -7.44
CA PRO A 85 10.77 14.67 -6.43
C PRO A 85 9.30 14.23 -6.30
N ALA A 86 8.77 14.23 -5.08
CA ALA A 86 7.40 13.83 -4.77
C ALA A 86 6.72 14.82 -3.81
N PHE A 87 6.67 16.09 -4.18
CA PHE A 87 6.09 17.15 -3.36
C PHE A 87 4.82 17.76 -3.96
N MET A 88 4.48 17.46 -5.22
CA MET A 88 3.35 18.07 -5.92
C MET A 88 2.04 17.44 -5.43
N PRO A 89 1.17 18.18 -4.71
CA PRO A 89 -0.04 17.59 -4.18
C PRO A 89 -0.97 17.21 -5.33
N MET A 90 -1.37 15.94 -5.40
CA MET A 90 -2.34 15.46 -6.39
C MET A 90 -3.75 15.87 -5.95
N PRO A 91 -4.48 16.68 -6.74
CA PRO A 91 -5.87 16.99 -6.43
C PRO A 91 -6.73 15.72 -6.42
N ALA A 92 -7.71 15.66 -5.51
CA ALA A 92 -8.56 14.48 -5.34
C ALA A 92 -9.34 14.12 -6.61
N PHE A 93 -9.69 15.08 -7.47
CA PHE A 93 -10.39 14.81 -8.73
C PHE A 93 -9.50 14.06 -9.73
N VAL A 94 -8.21 14.43 -9.83
CA VAL A 94 -7.24 13.74 -10.70
C VAL A 94 -7.09 12.29 -10.26
N LEU A 95 -7.00 12.08 -8.94
CA LEU A 95 -6.93 10.73 -8.38
C LEU A 95 -8.18 9.89 -8.72
N ARG A 96 -9.38 10.48 -8.64
CA ARG A 96 -10.64 9.81 -9.01
C ARG A 96 -10.68 9.46 -10.50
N VAL A 97 -10.14 10.30 -11.37
CA VAL A 97 -10.04 9.99 -12.81
C VAL A 97 -9.06 8.83 -13.06
N LEU A 98 -7.89 8.85 -12.41
CA LEU A 98 -6.87 7.81 -12.60
C LEU A 98 -7.27 6.45 -12.00
N LEU A 99 -7.89 6.46 -10.82
CA LEU A 99 -8.11 5.28 -10.00
C LEU A 99 -9.58 4.85 -9.93
N GLY A 100 -10.51 5.64 -10.45
CA GLY A 100 -11.94 5.35 -10.37
C GLY A 100 -12.40 5.18 -8.93
N GLU A 101 -13.13 4.09 -8.68
CA GLU A 101 -13.63 3.73 -7.34
C GLU A 101 -12.50 3.47 -6.32
N MET A 102 -11.31 3.06 -6.77
CA MET A 102 -10.16 2.81 -5.89
C MET A 102 -9.65 4.10 -5.22
N ALA A 103 -9.97 5.27 -5.78
CA ALA A 103 -9.63 6.55 -5.17
C ALA A 103 -10.27 6.71 -3.78
N GLY A 104 -11.43 6.10 -3.54
CA GLY A 104 -12.09 6.11 -2.23
C GLY A 104 -11.21 5.49 -1.13
N LEU A 105 -10.51 4.39 -1.44
CA LEU A 105 -9.60 3.72 -0.51
C LEU A 105 -8.43 4.61 -0.10
N LEU A 106 -7.94 5.42 -1.04
CA LEU A 106 -6.82 6.33 -0.85
C LEU A 106 -7.22 7.67 -0.22
N LEU A 107 -8.49 8.06 -0.30
CA LEU A 107 -9.01 9.32 0.25
C LEU A 107 -9.56 9.15 1.68
N GLY A 108 -10.15 8.00 2.01
CA GLY A 108 -10.79 7.74 3.31
C GLY A 108 -9.90 7.05 4.35
N GLY A 109 -8.62 6.85 4.04
CA GLY A 109 -7.67 5.95 4.71
C GLY A 109 -7.85 5.70 6.21
N GLN A 110 -7.99 4.42 6.59
CA GLN A 110 -8.12 3.97 7.99
C GLN A 110 -6.77 3.43 8.51
N ARG A 111 -6.47 3.66 9.79
CA ARG A 111 -5.26 3.10 10.43
C ARG A 111 -5.47 1.63 10.82
N ALA A 112 -5.59 0.76 9.82
CA ALA A 112 -5.73 -0.69 10.03
C ALA A 112 -4.40 -1.33 10.46
N GLN A 113 -4.47 -2.29 11.39
CA GLN A 113 -3.32 -3.08 11.85
C GLN A 113 -3.65 -4.58 11.82
N PRO A 114 -2.67 -5.46 11.56
CA PRO A 114 -2.87 -6.90 11.42
C PRO A 114 -2.84 -7.64 12.78
N ALA A 115 -3.41 -7.08 13.85
CA ALA A 115 -3.28 -7.63 15.21
C ALA A 115 -3.69 -9.10 15.33
N LYS A 116 -4.83 -9.49 14.72
CA LYS A 116 -5.30 -10.87 14.73
C LYS A 116 -4.39 -11.83 13.95
N LEU A 117 -3.81 -11.33 12.86
CA LEU A 117 -2.92 -12.12 12.02
C LEU A 117 -1.57 -12.35 12.72
N LEU A 118 -1.03 -11.32 13.37
CA LEU A 118 0.17 -11.43 14.21
C LEU A 118 -0.07 -12.38 15.40
N ALA A 119 -1.23 -12.28 16.05
CA ALA A 119 -1.61 -13.19 17.14
C ALA A 119 -1.77 -14.65 16.67
N ALA A 120 -2.11 -14.88 15.40
CA ALA A 120 -2.13 -16.20 14.80
C ALA A 120 -0.73 -16.73 14.44
N GLY A 121 0.33 -15.94 14.58
CA GLY A 121 1.71 -16.36 14.33
C GLY A 121 2.20 -16.14 12.89
N PHE A 122 1.44 -15.42 12.06
CA PHE A 122 1.92 -15.05 10.72
C PHE A 122 3.12 -14.11 10.82
N THR A 123 4.11 -14.35 9.96
CA THR A 123 5.32 -13.52 9.86
C THR A 123 5.35 -12.82 8.51
N PHE A 124 5.54 -11.49 8.54
CA PHE A 124 5.65 -10.67 7.35
C PHE A 124 7.08 -10.66 6.83
N GLN A 125 7.24 -10.81 5.52
CA GLN A 125 8.51 -10.60 4.82
C GLN A 125 8.83 -9.10 4.69
N PHE A 126 7.81 -8.27 4.45
CA PHE A 126 7.96 -6.83 4.25
C PHE A 126 7.23 -6.02 5.32
N THR A 127 7.98 -5.57 6.33
CA THR A 127 7.47 -4.68 7.39
C THR A 127 7.83 -3.22 7.18
N ASP A 128 8.84 -2.94 6.34
CA ASP A 128 9.29 -1.60 5.98
C ASP A 128 8.81 -1.20 4.59
N LEU A 129 8.24 -0.01 4.48
CA LEU A 129 7.63 0.45 3.23
C LEU A 129 8.67 0.68 2.13
N ARG A 130 9.86 1.19 2.48
CA ARG A 130 10.91 1.46 1.50
C ARG A 130 11.37 0.15 0.88
N ALA A 131 11.70 -0.85 1.70
CA ALA A 131 12.11 -2.17 1.23
C ALA A 131 11.05 -2.81 0.32
N ALA A 132 9.76 -2.68 0.69
CA ALA A 132 8.65 -3.19 -0.13
C ALA A 132 8.53 -2.46 -1.48
N LEU A 133 8.68 -1.13 -1.50
CA LEU A 133 8.61 -0.35 -2.74
C LEU A 133 9.85 -0.56 -3.62
N GLU A 134 11.04 -0.74 -3.04
CA GLU A 134 12.27 -1.06 -3.77
C GLU A 134 12.17 -2.43 -4.45
N ASP A 135 11.68 -3.47 -3.74
CA ASP A 135 11.44 -4.80 -4.32
C ASP A 135 10.44 -4.73 -5.48
N VAL A 136 9.32 -4.04 -5.28
CA VAL A 136 8.29 -3.91 -6.32
C VAL A 136 8.77 -3.11 -7.52
N ALA A 137 9.56 -2.05 -7.32
CA ALA A 137 10.06 -1.22 -8.41
C ALA A 137 11.22 -1.87 -9.21
N ALA A 138 11.93 -2.82 -8.61
CA ALA A 138 13.02 -3.56 -9.26
C ALA A 138 12.54 -4.72 -10.15
N ARG A 139 11.29 -5.16 -9.99
CA ARG A 139 10.68 -6.21 -10.82
C ARG A 139 10.29 -5.62 -12.20
N PRO A 140 10.60 -6.33 -13.30
CA PRO A 140 10.34 -5.86 -14.67
C PRO A 140 8.85 -5.67 -14.97
#